data_AF-A0A977T6S0-F1
#
_entry.id   AF-A0A977T6S0-F1
#
_cell.length_a   1.000
_cell.length_b   1.000
_cell.length_c   1.000
_cell.angle_alpha   90.00
_cell.angle_beta   90.00
_cell.angle_gamma   90.00
#
_symmetry.space_group_name_H-M   'P 1'
#
loop_
_entity.id
_entity.type
_entity.pdbx_description
1 polymer ?
#
loop_
_entity_poly.entity_id
_entity_poly.type
_entity_poly.pdbx_seq_one_letter_code
_entity_poly.pdbx_strand_id
1 'polypeptide(L)'
;MWTKIAFIALQISLVVSANSQKHLADLRKVSPFGLLTNDYGILTKKDLKINSCIAWPAPFQDPPLNFAFSYWQCFEKNQINMDCEVGGYDEHEKSRMAMLVILGKRIGGSHEFISRRPIPVSSCKAFKEDWRQLTRKQTHVCVSGSEPLKERRDGKPVWNWTFGRYKTKLGCDSYFQGECDNLDVCDP
;
A
#
# COMPACT_ATOMS: atom_id res chain seq x y z
N MET A 1 4.37 29.15 32.80
CA MET A 1 5.23 28.10 32.18
C MET A 1 4.50 27.31 31.09
N TRP A 2 3.21 26.98 31.27
CA TRP A 2 2.41 26.22 30.30
C TRP A 2 2.17 26.89 28.95
N THR A 3 2.01 28.23 28.92
CA THR A 3 1.83 29.01 27.68
C THR A 3 3.04 28.93 26.74
N LYS A 4 4.26 28.90 27.28
CA LYS A 4 5.49 28.73 26.48
C LYS A 4 5.60 27.32 25.88
N ILE A 5 5.17 26.29 26.62
CA ILE A 5 5.17 24.89 26.15
C ILE A 5 4.15 24.71 25.03
N ALA A 6 2.95 25.29 25.16
CA ALA A 6 1.92 25.26 24.11
C ALA A 6 2.38 25.97 22.82
N PHE A 7 3.09 27.10 22.95
CA PHE A 7 3.61 27.83 21.78
C PHE A 7 4.70 27.04 21.03
N ILE A 8 5.58 26.35 21.76
CA ILE A 8 6.62 25.50 21.17
C ILE A 8 6.00 24.27 20.48
N ALA A 9 5.03 23.62 21.12
CA ALA A 9 4.31 22.48 20.52
C ALA A 9 3.61 22.88 19.22
N LEU A 10 2.96 24.06 19.19
CA LEU A 10 2.27 24.57 18.01
C LEU A 10 3.23 24.87 16.85
N GLN A 11 4.39 25.48 17.15
CA GLN A 11 5.44 25.76 16.16
C GLN A 11 6.00 24.46 15.55
N ILE A 12 6.25 23.43 16.37
CA ILE A 12 6.73 22.13 15.90
C ILE A 12 5.69 21.46 14.98
N SER A 13 4.40 21.50 15.33
CA SER A 13 3.34 20.92 14.51
C SER A 13 3.21 21.58 13.13
N LEU A 14 3.41 22.90 13.05
CA LEU A 14 3.36 23.65 11.78
C LEU A 14 4.52 23.27 10.85
N VAL A 15 5.73 23.13 11.39
CA VAL A 15 6.93 22.75 10.60
C VAL A 15 6.81 21.33 10.06
N VAL A 16 6.34 20.37 10.88
CA VAL A 16 6.14 18.98 10.45
C VAL A 16 5.09 18.89 9.33
N SER A 17 4.01 19.65 9.45
CA SER A 17 2.93 19.70 8.44
C SER A 17 3.42 20.27 7.11
N ALA A 18 4.17 21.37 7.14
CA ALA A 18 4.74 21.98 5.95
C ALA A 18 5.73 21.06 5.22
N ASN A 19 6.58 20.35 5.96
CA ASN A 19 7.53 19.41 5.37
C ASN A 19 6.84 18.20 4.71
N SER A 20 5.77 17.67 5.33
CA SER A 20 4.97 16.60 4.73
C SER A 20 4.27 17.04 3.45
N GLN A 21 3.76 18.28 3.39
CA GLN A 21 3.13 18.81 2.18
C GLN A 21 4.14 19.02 1.04
N LYS A 22 5.34 19.54 1.36
CA LYS A 22 6.42 19.69 0.39
C LYS A 22 6.88 18.33 -0.16
N HIS A 23 7.06 17.35 0.72
CA HIS A 23 7.42 15.98 0.33
C HIS A 23 6.40 15.37 -0.62
N LEU A 24 5.11 15.44 -0.28
CA LEU A 24 4.03 14.94 -1.14
C LEU A 24 3.99 15.67 -2.49
N ALA A 25 4.21 16.99 -2.50
CA ALA A 25 4.27 17.77 -3.74
C ALA A 25 5.47 17.34 -4.62
N ASP A 26 6.63 17.11 -4.02
CA ASP A 26 7.81 16.62 -4.73
C ASP A 26 7.59 15.23 -5.33
N LEU A 27 6.90 14.34 -4.61
CA LEU A 27 6.50 13.02 -5.11
C LEU A 27 5.52 13.14 -6.28
N ARG A 28 4.49 13.97 -6.16
CA ARG A 28 3.48 14.17 -7.23
C ARG A 28 4.06 14.83 -8.47
N LYS A 29 5.11 15.65 -8.34
CA LYS A 29 5.81 16.23 -9.49
C LYS A 29 6.51 15.17 -10.35
N VAL A 30 7.06 14.12 -9.72
CA VAL A 30 7.79 13.06 -10.44
C VAL A 30 6.90 11.89 -10.84
N SER A 31 5.81 11.65 -10.11
CA SER A 31 4.84 10.59 -10.38
C SER A 31 3.43 11.11 -10.08
N PRO A 32 2.82 11.87 -11.01
CA PRO A 32 1.55 12.55 -10.77
C PRO A 32 0.37 11.60 -10.54
N PHE A 33 0.48 10.36 -11.04
CA PHE A 33 -0.61 9.40 -11.02
C PHE A 33 -0.31 8.13 -10.22
N GLY A 34 0.93 7.91 -9.78
CA GLY A 34 1.32 6.69 -9.06
C GLY A 34 0.83 6.62 -7.61
N LEU A 35 0.34 7.72 -7.04
CA LEU A 35 -0.09 7.83 -5.65
C LEU A 35 -1.49 8.46 -5.58
N LEU A 36 -2.46 7.71 -5.04
CA LEU A 36 -3.88 8.14 -5.00
C LEU A 36 -4.26 8.85 -3.69
N THR A 37 -3.38 8.87 -2.69
CA THR A 37 -3.63 9.47 -1.36
C THR A 37 -2.47 10.37 -0.92
N ASN A 38 -2.49 10.87 0.32
CA ASN A 38 -1.26 11.34 0.96
C ASN A 38 -0.34 10.14 1.25
N ASP A 39 0.98 10.32 1.25
CA ASP A 39 1.97 9.29 1.59
C ASP A 39 2.42 9.33 3.06
N TYR A 40 2.13 10.42 3.78
CA TYR A 40 2.50 10.59 5.20
C TYR A 40 4.01 10.47 5.49
N GLY A 41 4.85 10.75 4.48
CA GLY A 41 6.30 10.62 4.56
C GLY A 41 6.79 9.17 4.60
N ILE A 42 6.00 8.21 4.08
CA ILE A 42 6.37 6.78 4.02
C ILE A 42 7.05 6.46 2.69
N LEU A 43 6.56 7.07 1.60
CA LEU A 43 7.02 6.75 0.27
C LEU A 43 8.16 7.67 -0.14
N THR A 44 9.01 7.15 -1.01
CA THR A 44 10.13 7.86 -1.63
C THR A 44 9.91 7.95 -3.13
N LYS A 45 10.73 8.76 -3.81
CA LYS A 45 10.74 8.81 -5.28
C LYS A 45 11.04 7.43 -5.88
N LYS A 46 11.90 6.63 -5.23
CA LYS A 46 12.26 5.28 -5.68
C LYS A 46 11.03 4.35 -5.68
N ASP A 47 10.20 4.40 -4.63
CA ASP A 47 8.97 3.59 -4.53
C ASP A 47 7.97 3.88 -5.66
N LEU A 48 7.93 5.13 -6.13
CA LEU A 48 7.07 5.56 -7.24
C LEU A 48 7.71 5.33 -8.62
N LYS A 49 9.01 5.04 -8.70
CA LYS A 49 9.75 4.85 -9.96
C LYS A 49 9.47 3.51 -10.63
N ILE A 50 9.00 2.47 -9.94
CA ILE A 50 8.63 1.22 -10.64
C ILE A 50 7.58 1.51 -11.72
N ASN A 51 6.69 2.47 -11.43
CA ASN A 51 5.67 2.94 -12.37
C ASN A 51 6.28 3.74 -13.53
N SER A 52 7.46 4.35 -13.41
CA SER A 52 8.04 5.09 -14.54
C SER A 52 8.77 4.20 -15.55
N CYS A 53 9.18 2.98 -15.18
CA CYS A 53 10.10 2.16 -15.98
C CYS A 53 9.42 1.06 -16.78
N ILE A 54 8.32 0.52 -16.27
CA ILE A 54 7.59 -0.57 -16.96
C ILE A 54 6.51 0.03 -17.87
N ALA A 55 5.79 1.04 -17.40
CA ALA A 55 4.85 1.81 -18.21
C ALA A 55 4.40 3.05 -17.42
N TRP A 56 4.46 4.26 -18.01
CA TRP A 56 4.10 5.52 -17.36
C TRP A 56 2.71 5.47 -16.71
N PRO A 57 2.57 5.77 -15.39
CA PRO A 57 1.28 5.65 -14.72
C PRO A 57 0.30 6.61 -15.39
N ALA A 58 -0.84 6.09 -15.86
CA ALA A 58 -1.93 6.93 -16.34
C ALA A 58 -2.75 7.47 -15.16
N PRO A 59 -3.50 8.56 -15.35
CA PRO A 59 -4.50 8.98 -14.37
C PRO A 59 -5.41 7.80 -14.02
N PHE A 60 -5.64 7.59 -12.73
CA PHE A 60 -6.64 6.63 -12.27
C PHE A 60 -8.04 7.06 -12.73
N GLN A 61 -8.81 6.13 -13.29
CA GLN A 61 -10.15 6.38 -13.82
C GLN A 61 -11.16 5.39 -13.22
N ASP A 62 -12.43 5.80 -13.18
CA ASP A 62 -13.57 4.97 -12.81
C ASP A 62 -14.62 5.07 -13.93
N PRO A 63 -14.81 4.02 -14.76
CA PRO A 63 -14.19 2.70 -14.64
C PRO A 63 -12.69 2.70 -15.00
N PRO A 64 -11.90 1.79 -14.41
CA PRO A 64 -10.48 1.70 -14.71
C PRO A 64 -10.25 1.21 -16.14
N LEU A 65 -9.46 1.96 -16.91
CA LEU A 65 -9.09 1.62 -18.29
C LEU A 65 -7.68 1.05 -18.42
N ASN A 66 -6.84 1.25 -17.40
CA ASN A 66 -5.49 0.73 -17.38
C ASN A 66 -5.26 -0.17 -16.18
N PHE A 67 -5.11 -1.46 -16.48
CA PHE A 67 -5.00 -2.54 -15.51
C PHE A 67 -3.54 -2.85 -15.14
N ALA A 68 -2.57 -2.44 -15.97
CA ALA A 68 -1.18 -2.83 -15.80
C ALA A 68 -0.43 -2.03 -14.73
N PHE A 69 -0.93 -0.84 -14.36
CA PHE A 69 -0.23 0.04 -13.41
C PHE A 69 -0.49 -0.34 -11.97
N SER A 70 0.58 -0.30 -11.16
CA SER A 70 0.48 -0.38 -9.71
C SER A 70 0.29 1.02 -9.11
N TYR A 71 -0.74 1.20 -8.29
CA TYR A 71 -1.01 2.46 -7.62
C TYR A 71 -0.77 2.35 -6.13
N TRP A 72 -0.11 3.34 -5.54
CA TRP A 72 0.08 3.44 -4.10
C TRP A 72 -1.10 4.15 -3.43
N GLN A 73 -1.51 3.61 -2.29
CA GLN A 73 -2.57 4.15 -1.45
C GLN A 73 -2.20 3.93 0.01
N CYS A 74 -2.37 4.95 0.86
CA CYS A 74 -2.02 4.89 2.27
C CYS A 74 -3.25 5.01 3.14
N PHE A 75 -3.29 4.16 4.17
CA PHE A 75 -4.42 3.98 5.06
C PHE A 75 -3.96 4.21 6.50
N GLU A 76 -4.85 4.73 7.34
CA GLU A 76 -4.66 4.71 8.78
C GLU A 76 -4.54 3.26 9.25
N LYS A 77 -3.63 2.99 10.19
CA LYS A 77 -3.34 1.62 10.62
C LYS A 77 -4.54 0.89 11.23
N ASN A 78 -5.43 1.62 11.90
CA ASN A 78 -6.67 1.07 12.46
C ASN A 78 -7.76 0.79 11.40
N GLN A 79 -7.59 1.28 10.17
CA GLN A 79 -8.50 1.05 9.04
C GLN A 79 -7.97 0.02 8.05
N ILE A 80 -6.83 -0.62 8.34
CA ILE A 80 -6.23 -1.61 7.44
C ILE A 80 -5.67 -2.82 8.18
N ASN A 81 -6.01 -4.00 7.68
CA ASN A 81 -5.53 -5.27 8.20
C ASN A 81 -5.16 -6.25 7.10
N MET A 82 -4.27 -7.18 7.43
CA MET A 82 -3.91 -8.31 6.59
C MET A 82 -4.52 -9.59 7.17
N ASP A 83 -5.04 -10.44 6.32
CA ASP A 83 -5.57 -11.74 6.68
C ASP A 83 -5.22 -12.84 5.67
N CYS A 84 -5.46 -14.09 6.10
CA CYS A 84 -5.27 -15.30 5.32
C CYS A 84 -6.61 -16.00 5.16
N GLU A 85 -7.20 -15.91 3.98
CA GLU A 85 -8.42 -16.63 3.65
C GLU A 85 -8.04 -18.06 3.26
N VAL A 86 -8.14 -18.98 4.23
CA VAL A 86 -7.72 -20.38 4.04
C VAL A 86 -8.73 -21.13 3.19
N GLY A 87 -8.25 -21.69 2.08
CA GLY A 87 -9.02 -22.53 1.17
C GLY A 87 -8.78 -24.03 1.41
N GLY A 88 -8.88 -24.76 0.29
CA GLY A 88 -8.68 -26.20 0.20
C GLY A 88 -7.22 -26.64 0.30
N TYR A 89 -7.04 -27.96 0.29
CA TYR A 89 -5.73 -28.60 0.15
C TYR A 89 -5.40 -28.75 -1.33
N ASP A 90 -4.16 -28.48 -1.70
CA ASP A 90 -3.64 -28.68 -3.04
C ASP A 90 -2.69 -29.89 -3.04
N GLU A 91 -2.99 -30.89 -3.86
CA GLU A 91 -2.23 -32.14 -3.94
C GLU A 91 -0.85 -31.97 -4.59
N HIS A 92 -0.68 -30.97 -5.46
CA HIS A 92 0.60 -30.66 -6.10
C HIS A 92 1.55 -29.97 -5.12
N GLU A 93 1.04 -28.95 -4.42
CA GLU A 93 1.77 -28.19 -3.40
C GLU A 93 1.91 -28.95 -2.07
N LYS A 94 1.15 -30.04 -1.90
CA LYS A 94 1.07 -30.86 -0.67
C LYS A 94 0.81 -30.01 0.57
N SER A 95 -0.07 -29.02 0.44
CA SER A 95 -0.33 -28.04 1.48
C SER A 95 -1.74 -27.47 1.40
N ARG A 96 -2.23 -26.95 2.53
CA ARG A 96 -3.41 -26.08 2.50
C ARG A 96 -3.02 -24.72 1.95
N MET A 97 -3.82 -24.22 1.04
CA MET A 97 -3.58 -22.96 0.37
C MET A 97 -4.44 -21.85 1.00
N ALA A 98 -3.99 -20.61 0.89
CA ALA A 98 -4.72 -19.43 1.36
C ALA A 98 -4.53 -18.27 0.39
N MET A 99 -5.56 -17.43 0.28
CA MET A 99 -5.41 -16.11 -0.34
C MET A 99 -4.88 -15.15 0.72
N LEU A 100 -3.82 -14.41 0.38
CA LEU A 100 -3.36 -13.29 1.18
C LEU A 100 -4.22 -12.08 0.83
N VAL A 101 -4.86 -11.49 1.83
CA VAL A 101 -5.79 -10.37 1.63
C VAL A 101 -5.43 -9.22 2.56
N ILE A 102 -5.24 -8.02 2.01
CA ILE A 102 -5.17 -6.79 2.78
C ILE A 102 -6.48 -6.03 2.58
N LEU A 103 -7.24 -5.85 3.65
CA LEU A 103 -8.50 -5.11 3.65
C LEU A 103 -8.27 -3.72 4.25
N GLY A 104 -8.39 -2.69 3.41
CA GLY A 104 -8.36 -1.28 3.80
C GLY A 104 -9.74 -0.64 3.68
N LYS A 105 -10.10 0.24 4.63
CA LYS A 105 -11.34 1.02 4.60
C LYS A 105 -11.04 2.51 4.45
N ARG A 106 -11.82 3.21 3.63
CA ARG A 106 -11.76 4.66 3.51
C ARG A 106 -13.11 5.26 3.12
N ILE A 107 -13.17 6.59 3.16
CA ILE A 107 -14.31 7.33 2.59
C ILE A 107 -14.43 6.94 1.11
N GLY A 108 -15.59 6.41 0.73
CA GLY A 108 -15.85 5.97 -0.65
C GLY A 108 -15.70 4.47 -0.91
N GLY A 109 -15.39 3.63 0.09
CA GLY A 109 -15.50 2.17 -0.03
C GLY A 109 -14.44 1.37 0.70
N SER A 110 -14.52 0.04 0.53
CA SER A 110 -13.46 -0.89 0.97
C SER A 110 -12.51 -1.19 -0.17
N HIS A 111 -11.27 -1.51 0.16
CA HIS A 111 -10.19 -1.84 -0.76
C HIS A 111 -9.61 -3.19 -0.34
N GLU A 112 -9.69 -4.18 -1.23
CA GLU A 112 -9.20 -5.54 -1.02
C GLU A 112 -7.99 -5.74 -1.94
N PHE A 113 -6.79 -5.83 -1.37
CA PHE A 113 -5.56 -6.17 -2.10
C PHE A 113 -5.30 -7.66 -1.91
N ILE A 114 -5.42 -8.43 -2.98
CA ILE A 114 -5.49 -9.88 -2.94
C ILE A 114 -4.28 -10.45 -3.68
N SER A 115 -3.62 -11.47 -3.13
CA SER A 115 -2.53 -12.16 -3.83
C SER A 115 -3.02 -12.69 -5.18
N ARG A 116 -2.15 -12.64 -6.20
CA ARG A 116 -2.51 -13.12 -7.55
C ARG A 116 -2.87 -14.60 -7.59
N ARG A 117 -2.28 -15.39 -6.68
CA ARG A 117 -2.54 -16.84 -6.55
C ARG A 117 -2.66 -17.21 -5.07
N PRO A 118 -3.32 -18.34 -4.76
CA PRO A 118 -3.21 -18.95 -3.45
C PRO A 118 -1.75 -19.28 -3.14
N ILE A 119 -1.34 -19.08 -1.89
CA ILE A 119 -0.02 -19.45 -1.37
C ILE A 119 -0.18 -20.47 -0.24
N PRO A 120 0.86 -21.26 0.08
CA PRO A 120 0.81 -22.15 1.24
C PRO A 120 0.43 -21.37 2.51
N VAL A 121 -0.40 -21.97 3.37
CA VAL A 121 -0.83 -21.34 4.64
C VAL A 121 0.36 -20.92 5.50
N SER A 122 1.46 -21.67 5.47
CA SER A 122 2.71 -21.30 6.14
C SER A 122 3.28 -19.98 5.63
N SER A 123 3.34 -19.79 4.31
CA SER A 123 3.81 -18.56 3.69
C SER A 123 2.88 -17.39 4.02
N CYS A 124 1.57 -17.58 4.01
CA CYS A 124 0.62 -16.53 4.40
C CYS A 124 0.80 -16.12 5.88
N LYS A 125 1.05 -17.09 6.77
CA LYS A 125 1.35 -16.81 8.18
C LYS A 125 2.65 -16.02 8.36
N ALA A 126 3.67 -16.28 7.53
CA ALA A 126 4.90 -15.50 7.53
C ALA A 126 4.61 -14.03 7.15
N PHE A 127 3.90 -13.79 6.05
CA PHE A 127 3.45 -12.43 5.67
C PHE A 127 2.67 -11.72 6.79
N LYS A 128 1.76 -12.45 7.47
CA LYS A 128 0.98 -11.90 8.59
C LYS A 128 1.85 -11.52 9.79
N GLU A 129 2.92 -12.27 10.04
CA GLU A 129 3.90 -11.95 11.07
C GLU A 129 4.73 -10.72 10.70
N ASP A 130 5.24 -10.65 9.47
CA ASP A 130 5.98 -9.49 8.97
C ASP A 130 5.11 -8.23 8.98
N TRP A 131 3.85 -8.35 8.57
CA TRP A 131 2.85 -7.29 8.69
C TRP A 131 2.71 -6.82 10.14
N ARG A 132 2.57 -7.75 11.09
CA ARG A 132 2.46 -7.41 12.52
C ARG A 132 3.69 -6.63 12.99
N GLN A 133 4.88 -7.04 12.57
CA GLN A 133 6.14 -6.40 12.96
C GLN A 133 6.31 -5.02 12.33
N LEU A 134 6.17 -4.92 11.02
CA LEU A 134 6.38 -3.69 10.24
C LEU A 134 5.30 -2.64 10.53
N THR A 135 4.07 -3.06 10.85
CA THR A 135 2.99 -2.13 11.16
C THR A 135 2.86 -1.80 12.65
N ARG A 136 3.70 -2.40 13.50
CA ARG A 136 3.70 -2.16 14.95
C ARG A 136 4.01 -0.69 15.24
N LYS A 137 3.14 -0.05 16.02
CA LYS A 137 3.24 1.38 16.42
C LYS A 137 3.25 2.36 15.23
N GLN A 138 2.91 1.91 14.02
CA GLN A 138 2.76 2.79 12.87
C GLN A 138 1.37 3.41 12.86
N THR A 139 1.28 4.68 12.48
CA THR A 139 -0.01 5.37 12.31
C THR A 139 -0.64 5.09 10.95
N HIS A 140 0.21 4.83 9.94
CA HIS A 140 -0.20 4.69 8.55
C HIS A 140 0.59 3.56 7.88
N VAL A 141 -0.02 2.92 6.88
CA VAL A 141 0.58 1.90 6.03
C VAL A 141 0.23 2.24 4.59
N CYS A 142 1.21 2.21 3.70
CA CYS A 142 1.00 2.37 2.27
C CYS A 142 1.00 1.00 1.59
N VAL A 143 0.06 0.76 0.69
CA VAL A 143 -0.09 -0.49 -0.06
C VAL A 143 -0.14 -0.15 -1.54
N SER A 144 0.54 -0.97 -2.34
CA SER A 144 0.56 -0.91 -3.79
C SER A 144 -0.23 -2.07 -4.36
N GLY A 145 -1.06 -1.80 -5.35
CA GLY A 145 -1.76 -2.83 -6.11
C GLY A 145 -2.11 -2.39 -7.53
N SER A 146 -2.31 -3.37 -8.40
CA SER A 146 -2.65 -3.20 -9.81
C SER A 146 -4.02 -3.81 -10.13
N GLU A 147 -4.42 -3.74 -11.41
CA GLU A 147 -5.65 -4.34 -11.93
C GLU A 147 -6.90 -4.00 -11.10
N PRO A 148 -7.17 -2.71 -10.81
CA PRO A 148 -8.33 -2.33 -10.02
C PRO A 148 -9.63 -2.80 -10.67
N LEU A 149 -10.50 -3.42 -9.88
CA LEU A 149 -11.86 -3.75 -10.26
C LEU A 149 -12.83 -3.20 -9.21
N LYS A 150 -13.86 -2.48 -9.65
CA LYS A 150 -14.89 -1.93 -8.77
C LYS A 150 -16.13 -2.79 -8.82
N GLU A 151 -16.56 -3.24 -7.65
CA GLU A 151 -17.78 -4.02 -7.46
C GLU A 151 -18.71 -3.34 -6.45
N ARG A 152 -19.96 -3.80 -6.39
CA ARG A 152 -20.91 -3.46 -5.33
C ARG A 152 -21.18 -4.70 -4.48
N ARG A 153 -20.84 -4.63 -3.20
CA ARG A 153 -21.15 -5.64 -2.19
C ARG A 153 -22.06 -5.00 -1.15
N ASP A 154 -23.26 -5.53 -0.97
CA ASP A 154 -24.29 -4.99 -0.07
C ASP A 154 -24.57 -3.49 -0.27
N GLY A 155 -24.63 -3.06 -1.53
CA GLY A 155 -24.84 -1.65 -1.90
C GLY A 155 -23.64 -0.72 -1.68
N LYS A 156 -22.52 -1.23 -1.15
CA LYS A 156 -21.29 -0.45 -0.93
C LYS A 156 -20.24 -0.74 -2.00
N PRO A 157 -19.50 0.28 -2.46
CA PRO A 157 -18.38 0.07 -3.38
C PRO A 157 -17.24 -0.70 -2.69
N VAL A 158 -16.74 -1.72 -3.37
CA VAL A 158 -15.53 -2.47 -3.01
C VAL A 158 -14.59 -2.45 -4.21
N TRP A 159 -13.34 -2.10 -3.97
CA TRP A 159 -12.29 -2.11 -4.97
C TRP A 159 -11.37 -3.31 -4.73
N ASN A 160 -11.34 -4.24 -5.67
CA ASN A 160 -10.41 -5.36 -5.68
C ASN A 160 -9.14 -4.96 -6.44
N TRP A 161 -7.97 -5.34 -5.92
CA TRP A 161 -6.66 -5.06 -6.48
C TRP A 161 -5.81 -6.31 -6.43
N THR A 162 -4.97 -6.52 -7.43
CA THR A 162 -3.87 -7.47 -7.31
C THR A 162 -2.81 -6.88 -6.39
N PHE A 163 -2.52 -7.55 -5.28
CA PHE A 163 -1.54 -7.12 -4.28
C PHE A 163 -0.12 -7.18 -4.85
N GLY A 164 0.60 -6.05 -4.77
CA GLY A 164 2.04 -5.99 -5.05
C GLY A 164 2.87 -6.02 -3.77
N ARG A 165 2.75 -4.95 -2.97
CA ARG A 165 3.62 -4.72 -1.80
C ARG A 165 3.03 -3.70 -0.83
N TYR A 166 3.55 -3.67 0.38
CA TYR A 166 3.24 -2.65 1.37
C TYR A 166 4.50 -2.06 2.00
N LYS A 167 4.37 -0.84 2.52
CA LYS A 167 5.46 -0.09 3.12
C LYS A 167 4.98 0.71 4.32
N THR A 168 5.87 0.80 5.30
CA THR A 168 5.75 1.66 6.48
C THR A 168 7.05 2.43 6.67
N LYS A 169 7.15 3.26 7.71
CA LYS A 169 8.42 3.89 8.06
C LYS A 169 9.47 2.91 8.59
N LEU A 170 9.06 1.70 9.00
CA LEU A 170 9.96 0.66 9.51
C LEU A 170 10.54 -0.22 8.41
N GLY A 171 9.87 -0.35 7.26
CA GLY A 171 10.31 -1.24 6.20
C GLY A 171 9.23 -1.50 5.15
N CYS A 172 9.59 -2.36 4.20
CA CYS A 172 8.77 -2.76 3.05
C CYS A 172 8.75 -4.29 2.99
N ASP A 173 7.65 -4.85 2.53
CA ASP A 173 7.53 -6.27 2.21
C ASP A 173 6.60 -6.44 0.99
N SER A 174 6.87 -7.45 0.17
CA SER A 174 6.29 -7.60 -1.17
C SER A 174 5.92 -9.03 -1.51
N TYR A 175 4.81 -9.17 -2.24
CA TYR A 175 4.36 -10.44 -2.81
C TYR A 175 5.28 -10.91 -3.93
N PHE A 176 5.76 -9.98 -4.77
CA PHE A 176 6.74 -10.28 -5.82
C PHE A 176 8.15 -10.03 -5.29
N GLN A 177 9.04 -11.00 -5.50
CA GLN A 177 10.42 -10.92 -5.04
C GLN A 177 11.13 -9.71 -5.68
N GLY A 178 11.86 -8.95 -4.85
CA GLY A 178 12.70 -7.83 -5.30
C GLY A 178 11.99 -6.49 -5.44
N GLU A 179 10.66 -6.41 -5.28
CA GLU A 179 9.96 -5.13 -5.41
C GLU A 179 10.26 -4.14 -4.26
N CYS A 180 10.74 -4.60 -3.10
CA CYS A 180 11.14 -3.70 -2.01
C CYS A 180 12.60 -3.23 -2.09
N ASP A 181 13.49 -4.03 -2.67
CA ASP A 181 14.95 -3.81 -2.61
C ASP A 181 15.57 -3.43 -3.97
N ASN A 182 15.11 -4.05 -5.06
CA ASN A 182 15.66 -3.89 -6.41
C ASN A 182 14.78 -2.98 -7.27
N LEU A 183 14.86 -1.67 -7.03
CA LEU A 183 14.31 -0.68 -7.97
C LEU A 183 15.40 -0.13 -8.91
N ASP A 184 16.56 -0.77 -8.93
CA ASP A 184 17.68 -0.49 -9.84
C ASP A 184 17.39 -1.02 -11.26
N VAL A 185 16.23 -1.68 -11.46
CA VAL A 185 15.69 -2.08 -12.78
C VAL A 185 15.47 -0.87 -13.71
N CYS A 186 15.58 0.34 -13.18
CA CYS A 186 15.35 1.61 -13.86
C CYS A 186 16.60 2.42 -14.21
N ASP A 187 17.79 2.02 -13.74
CA ASP A 187 19.04 2.72 -14.04
C ASP A 187 19.90 1.80 -14.94
N PRO A 188 20.17 2.18 -16.21
CA PRO A 188 21.07 1.42 -17.09
C PRO A 188 22.53 1.46 -16.65
#